data_AF-A0A8T4RJS2-F1
#
_entry.id   AF-A0A8T4RJS2-F1
#
_cell.length_a   1.000
_cell.length_b   1.000
_cell.length_c   1.000
_cell.angle_alpha   90.00
_cell.angle_beta   90.00
_cell.angle_gamma   90.00
#
_symmetry.space_group_name_H-M   'P 1'
#
loop_
_entity.id
_entity.type
_entity.pdbx_description
1 polymer ?
#
loop_
_entity_poly.entity_id
_entity_poly.type
_entity_poly.pdbx_seq_one_letter_code
_entity_poly.pdbx_strand_id
1 'polypeptide(L)'
;MNPRALLLQHLARAEQLLRVVYPLSQNPKVLLDACKEIQKGIPFLLQLNLEMSVQQEAMINEIQKIIEKHEQAPVEFSKDKRFVICSPEYDLTQLSSQNITHYLTELRSLISHE
;
A
#
# COMPACT_ATOMS: atom_id res chain seq x y z
N MET A 1 0.62 -11.65 -20.09
CA MET A 1 -0.32 -11.97 -18.99
C MET A 1 -1.37 -10.87 -18.89
N ASN A 2 -2.59 -11.19 -18.46
CA ASN A 2 -3.67 -10.19 -18.31
C ASN A 2 -3.32 -9.22 -17.15
N PRO A 3 -3.14 -7.90 -17.40
CA PRO A 3 -2.77 -6.92 -16.36
C PRO A 3 -3.78 -6.85 -15.22
N ARG A 4 -5.09 -6.96 -15.52
CA ARG A 4 -6.16 -6.97 -14.51
C ARG A 4 -6.01 -8.13 -13.54
N ALA A 5 -5.70 -9.32 -14.05
CA ALA A 5 -5.50 -10.51 -13.22
C ALA A 5 -4.28 -10.37 -12.30
N LEU A 6 -3.19 -9.78 -12.80
CA LEU A 6 -1.98 -9.52 -12.02
C LEU A 6 -2.22 -8.47 -10.93
N LEU A 7 -2.93 -7.38 -11.26
CA LEU A 7 -3.35 -6.37 -10.29
C LEU A 7 -4.18 -7.02 -9.17
N LEU A 8 -5.23 -7.77 -9.53
CA LEU A 8 -6.09 -8.44 -8.55
C LEU A 8 -5.31 -9.43 -7.67
N GLN A 9 -4.33 -10.13 -8.22
CA GLN A 9 -3.46 -11.02 -7.46
C GLN A 9 -2.67 -10.26 -6.37
N HIS A 10 -2.09 -9.12 -6.71
CA HIS A 10 -1.37 -8.29 -5.74
C HIS A 10 -2.30 -7.69 -4.68
N LEU A 11 -3.47 -7.19 -5.07
CA LEU A 11 -4.47 -6.67 -4.13
C LEU A 11 -4.99 -7.77 -3.18
N ALA A 12 -5.16 -9.01 -3.68
CA ALA A 12 -5.57 -10.14 -2.85
C ALA A 12 -4.49 -10.52 -1.81
N ARG A 13 -3.20 -10.47 -2.18
CA ARG A 13 -2.09 -10.71 -1.24
C ARG A 13 -2.02 -9.63 -0.17
N ALA A 14 -2.13 -8.37 -0.55
CA ALA A 14 -2.19 -7.26 0.40
C ALA A 14 -3.38 -7.39 1.36
N GLU A 15 -4.54 -7.79 0.85
CA GLU A 15 -5.72 -8.06 1.68
C GLU A 15 -5.51 -9.23 2.65
N GLN A 16 -4.89 -10.31 2.20
CA GLN A 16 -4.54 -11.45 3.07
C GLN A 16 -3.57 -11.03 4.19
N LEU A 17 -2.54 -10.25 3.86
CA LEU A 17 -1.60 -9.70 4.84
C LEU A 17 -2.34 -8.85 5.88
N LEU A 18 -3.24 -7.97 5.44
CA LEU A 18 -4.00 -7.09 6.33
C LEU A 18 -5.04 -7.82 7.19
N ARG A 19 -5.81 -8.75 6.61
CA ARG A 19 -6.98 -9.35 7.28
C ARG A 19 -6.68 -10.63 8.04
N VAL A 20 -5.61 -11.33 7.66
CA VAL A 20 -5.26 -12.62 8.26
C VAL A 20 -3.96 -12.50 9.03
N VAL A 21 -2.88 -12.05 8.35
CA VAL A 21 -1.54 -12.11 8.94
C VAL A 21 -1.35 -11.05 10.02
N TYR A 22 -1.80 -9.82 9.79
CA TYR A 22 -1.62 -8.73 10.74
C TYR A 22 -2.37 -8.95 12.06
N PRO A 23 -3.65 -9.37 12.09
CA PRO A 23 -4.35 -9.66 13.36
C PRO A 23 -3.74 -10.80 14.16
N LEU A 24 -3.15 -11.80 13.49
CA LEU A 24 -2.50 -12.94 14.16
C LEU A 24 -1.11 -12.58 14.69
N SER A 25 -0.31 -11.88 13.90
CA SER A 25 1.08 -11.53 14.27
C SER A 25 1.17 -10.30 15.16
N GLN A 26 0.18 -9.39 15.10
CA GLN A 26 0.20 -8.06 15.72
C GLN A 26 1.49 -7.26 15.38
N ASN A 27 2.15 -7.58 14.26
CA ASN A 27 3.40 -6.97 13.84
C ASN A 27 3.12 -5.87 12.78
N PRO A 28 3.31 -4.58 13.11
CA PRO A 28 3.06 -3.50 12.15
C PRO A 28 3.92 -3.54 10.89
N LYS A 29 5.06 -4.24 10.88
CA LYS A 29 5.84 -4.45 9.66
C LYS A 29 5.04 -5.14 8.55
N VAL A 30 4.04 -5.96 8.91
CA VAL A 30 3.11 -6.58 7.95
C VAL A 30 2.31 -5.53 7.17
N LEU A 31 2.06 -4.35 7.76
CA LEU A 31 1.40 -3.25 7.06
C LEU A 31 2.27 -2.71 5.92
N LEU A 32 3.58 -2.59 6.14
CA LEU A 32 4.54 -2.24 5.09
C LEU A 32 4.55 -3.30 4.00
N ASP A 33 4.55 -4.59 4.36
CA ASP A 33 4.51 -5.68 3.38
C ASP A 33 3.22 -5.63 2.53
N ALA A 34 2.08 -5.31 3.14
CA ALA A 34 0.82 -5.09 2.41
C ALA A 34 0.92 -3.88 1.48
N CYS A 35 1.52 -2.78 1.93
CA CYS A 35 1.76 -1.59 1.09
C CYS A 35 2.68 -1.90 -0.10
N LYS A 36 3.73 -2.70 0.10
CA LYS A 36 4.62 -3.18 -0.97
C LYS A 36 3.88 -4.04 -1.99
N GLU A 37 3.00 -4.94 -1.55
CA GLU A 37 2.19 -5.71 -2.48
C GLU A 37 1.25 -4.82 -3.29
N ILE A 38 0.66 -3.78 -2.69
CA ILE A 38 -0.13 -2.78 -3.42
C ILE A 38 0.73 -2.05 -4.46
N GLN A 39 1.93 -1.59 -4.07
CA GLN A 39 2.85 -0.89 -4.96
C GLN A 39 3.24 -1.73 -6.18
N LYS A 40 3.47 -3.03 -5.99
CA LYS A 40 3.74 -3.97 -7.10
C LYS A 40 2.55 -4.13 -8.05
N GLY A 41 1.33 -3.85 -7.59
CA GLY A 41 0.12 -3.85 -8.41
C GLY A 41 -0.02 -2.62 -9.31
N ILE A 42 0.50 -1.46 -8.89
CA ILE A 42 0.32 -0.16 -9.57
C ILE A 42 0.75 -0.19 -11.05
N PRO A 43 1.91 -0.77 -11.44
CA PRO A 43 2.29 -0.85 -12.85
C PRO A 43 1.26 -1.55 -13.74
N PHE A 44 0.50 -2.50 -13.19
CA PHE A 44 -0.56 -3.19 -13.93
C PHE A 44 -1.85 -2.36 -13.99
N LEU A 45 -2.16 -1.59 -12.96
CA LEU A 45 -3.26 -0.61 -12.99
C LEU A 45 -3.04 0.40 -14.12
N LEU A 46 -1.83 0.96 -14.22
CA LEU A 46 -1.50 1.96 -15.24
C LEU A 46 -1.60 1.40 -16.67
N GLN A 47 -1.46 0.09 -16.86
CA GLN A 47 -1.66 -0.56 -18.16
C GLN A 47 -3.14 -0.69 -18.57
N LEU A 48 -4.08 -0.53 -17.63
CA LEU A 48 -5.51 -0.62 -17.91
C LEU A 48 -6.08 0.67 -18.52
N ASN A 49 -5.33 1.78 -18.53
CA ASN A 49 -5.76 3.08 -19.07
C ASN A 49 -7.12 3.56 -18.53
N LEU A 50 -7.39 3.30 -17.25
CA LEU A 50 -8.61 3.73 -16.56
C LEU A 50 -8.52 5.23 -16.23
N GLU A 51 -9.64 5.95 -16.29
CA GLU A 51 -9.72 7.29 -15.74
C GLU A 51 -9.56 7.25 -14.22
N MET A 52 -8.67 8.09 -13.69
CA MET A 52 -8.42 8.23 -12.26
C MET A 52 -8.81 9.63 -11.81
N SER A 53 -9.33 9.73 -10.59
CA SER A 53 -9.50 11.01 -9.92
C SER A 53 -8.17 11.54 -9.39
N VAL A 54 -8.09 12.85 -9.15
CA VAL A 54 -6.92 13.50 -8.53
C VAL A 54 -6.58 12.85 -7.18
N GLN A 55 -7.59 12.41 -6.42
CA GLN A 55 -7.43 11.73 -5.14
C GLN A 55 -6.74 10.36 -5.31
N GLN A 56 -7.11 9.61 -6.35
CA GLN A 56 -6.50 8.30 -6.64
C GLN A 56 -5.07 8.44 -7.13
N GLU A 57 -4.78 9.45 -7.96
CA GLU A 57 -3.40 9.77 -8.36
C GLU A 57 -2.54 10.18 -7.16
N ALA A 58 -3.08 11.05 -6.28
CA ALA A 58 -2.38 11.47 -5.07
C ALA A 58 -2.08 10.27 -4.15
N MET A 59 -3.02 9.34 -4.01
CA MET A 59 -2.84 8.11 -3.24
C MET A 59 -1.75 7.20 -3.84
N ILE A 60 -1.72 7.03 -5.17
CA ILE A 60 -0.65 6.26 -5.85
C ILE A 60 0.72 6.85 -5.56
N ASN A 61 0.83 8.18 -5.64
CA ASN A 61 2.06 8.91 -5.32
C ASN A 61 2.44 8.79 -3.84
N GLU A 62 1.46 8.80 -2.93
CA GLU A 62 1.67 8.58 -1.50
C GLU A 62 2.27 7.19 -1.23
N ILE A 63 1.69 6.14 -1.83
CA ILE A 63 2.17 4.76 -1.71
C ILE A 63 3.63 4.67 -2.19
N GLN A 64 3.96 5.26 -3.34
CA GLN A 64 5.33 5.28 -3.87
C GLN A 64 6.29 5.98 -2.91
N LYS A 65 5.93 7.15 -2.40
CA LYS A 65 6.72 7.90 -1.41
C LYS A 65 6.93 7.11 -0.12
N ILE A 66 5.94 6.37 0.36
CA ILE A 66 6.09 5.51 1.54
C ILE A 66 7.17 4.45 1.31
N ILE A 67 7.19 3.83 0.13
CA ILE A 67 8.20 2.83 -0.23
C ILE A 67 9.58 3.46 -0.37
N GLU A 68 9.70 4.60 -1.06
CA GLU A 68 10.97 5.33 -1.19
C GLU A 68 11.54 5.73 0.17
N LYS A 69 10.70 6.27 1.07
CA LYS A 69 11.12 6.63 2.43
C LYS A 69 11.57 5.41 3.22
N HIS A 70 10.87 4.29 3.08
CA HIS A 70 11.27 3.03 3.71
C HIS A 70 12.66 2.59 3.23
N GLU A 71 12.93 2.63 1.92
CA GLU A 71 14.23 2.22 1.37
C GLU A 71 15.39 3.10 1.86
N GLN A 72 15.11 4.36 2.20
CA GLN A 72 16.10 5.34 2.65
C GLN A 72 16.12 5.53 4.17
N ALA A 73 15.26 4.85 4.92
CA ALA A 73 15.05 5.12 6.34
C ALA A 73 16.26 4.66 7.17
N PRO A 74 16.92 5.56 7.93
CA PRO A 74 17.91 5.15 8.91
C PRO A 74 17.29 4.39 10.09
N VAL A 75 16.01 4.65 10.37
CA VAL A 75 15.31 4.09 11.54
C VAL A 75 13.86 3.76 11.19
N GLU A 76 13.44 2.56 11.61
CA GLU A 76 12.08 2.06 11.51
C GLU A 76 11.67 1.41 12.83
N PHE A 77 10.42 1.63 13.23
CA PHE A 77 9.91 1.02 14.45
C PHE A 77 8.39 0.88 14.42
N SER A 78 7.87 0.21 15.43
CA SER A 78 6.44 0.02 15.62
C SER A 78 5.99 0.77 16.86
N LYS A 79 4.91 1.56 16.75
CA LYS A 79 4.33 2.30 17.89
C LYS A 79 2.82 2.39 17.71
N ASP A 80 2.07 2.11 18.77
CA ASP A 80 0.60 2.23 18.78
C ASP A 80 -0.09 1.53 17.60
N LYS A 81 0.35 0.30 17.28
CA LYS A 81 -0.11 -0.52 16.15
C LYS A 81 0.21 0.04 14.76
N ARG A 82 1.00 1.10 14.67
CA ARG A 82 1.47 1.71 13.42
C ARG A 82 2.90 1.31 13.14
N PHE A 83 3.22 1.19 11.86
CA PHE A 83 4.59 1.12 11.40
C PHE A 83 5.08 2.54 11.14
N VAL A 84 6.21 2.92 11.73
CA VAL A 84 6.77 4.26 11.65
C VAL A 84 8.09 4.20 10.88
N ILE A 85 8.16 5.01 9.83
CA ILE A 85 9.32 5.22 8.99
C ILE A 85 9.85 6.61 9.30
N CYS A 86 11.09 6.71 9.75
CA CYS A 86 11.77 7.97 10.00
C CYS A 86 12.79 8.22 8.90
N SER A 87 12.67 9.33 8.16
CA SER A 87 13.65 9.71 7.15
C SER A 87 14.94 10.25 7.79
N PRO A 88 16.04 10.39 7.02
CA PRO A 88 17.25 11.08 7.47
C PRO A 88 17.00 12.52 7.97
N GLU A 89 16.02 13.21 7.39
CA GLU A 89 15.60 14.56 7.75
C GLU A 89 14.65 14.60 8.95
N TYR A 90 14.47 13.47 9.66
CA TYR A 90 13.54 13.30 10.78
C TYR A 90 12.06 13.46 10.42
N ASP A 91 11.70 13.37 9.13
CA ASP A 91 10.30 13.32 8.73
C ASP A 91 9.69 11.95 9.10
N LEU A 92 8.52 11.98 9.71
CA LEU A 92 7.84 10.79 10.22
C LEU A 92 6.68 10.41 9.32
N THR A 93 6.79 9.23 8.71
CA THR A 93 5.69 8.62 7.97
C THR A 93 5.13 7.46 8.77
N GLN A 94 3.81 7.42 8.94
CA GLN A 94 3.14 6.39 9.73
C GLN A 94 2.19 5.60 8.84
N LEU A 95 2.22 4.29 8.96
CA LEU A 95 1.38 3.37 8.24
C LEU A 95 0.52 2.58 9.22
N SER A 96 -0.79 2.63 9.01
CA SER A 96 -1.80 1.95 9.82
C SER A 96 -2.65 0.99 8.98
N SER A 97 -3.38 0.11 9.64
CA SER A 97 -4.37 -0.75 8.96
C SER A 97 -5.43 0.05 8.18
N GLN A 98 -5.75 1.25 8.64
CA GLN A 98 -6.70 2.15 8.00
C GLN A 98 -6.16 2.67 6.67
N ASN A 99 -4.87 3.02 6.60
CA ASN A 99 -4.23 3.42 5.34
C ASN A 99 -4.32 2.29 4.32
N ILE A 100 -3.93 1.06 4.69
CA ILE A 100 -3.98 -0.09 3.77
C ILE A 100 -5.41 -0.39 3.32
N THR A 101 -6.37 -0.32 4.25
CA THR A 101 -7.79 -0.52 3.92
C THR A 101 -8.28 0.51 2.91
N HIS A 102 -7.93 1.78 3.11
CA HIS A 102 -8.27 2.87 2.19
C HIS A 102 -7.68 2.61 0.81
N TYR A 103 -6.37 2.33 0.72
CA TYR A 103 -5.70 2.05 -0.55
C TYR A 103 -6.34 0.88 -1.32
N LEU A 104 -6.64 -0.23 -0.63
CA LEU A 104 -7.32 -1.37 -1.23
C LEU A 104 -8.72 -1.03 -1.74
N THR A 105 -9.45 -0.15 -1.04
CA THR A 105 -10.82 0.25 -1.39
C THR A 105 -10.80 1.12 -2.65
N GLU A 106 -9.95 2.15 -2.68
CA GLU A 106 -9.82 3.05 -3.82
C GLU A 106 -9.39 2.30 -5.09
N LEU A 107 -8.36 1.45 -4.99
CA LEU A 107 -7.87 0.67 -6.13
C LEU A 107 -8.90 -0.34 -6.65
N ARG A 108 -9.73 -0.90 -5.77
CA ARG A 108 -10.83 -1.79 -6.20
C ARG A 108 -11.95 -1.03 -6.89
N SER A 109 -12.23 0.20 -6.47
CA SER A 109 -13.26 1.03 -7.10
C SER A 109 -12.94 1.27 -8.59
N LEU A 110 -11.67 1.52 -8.92
CA LEU A 110 -11.19 1.65 -10.30
C LEU A 110 -11.49 0.41 -11.17
N ILE A 111 -11.36 -0.77 -10.59
CA ILE A 111 -11.52 -2.04 -11.31
C ILE A 111 -12.99 -2.46 -11.39
N SER A 112 -13.83 -2.03 -10.45
CA SER A 112 -15.22 -2.51 -10.31
C SER A 112 -16.24 -1.74 -11.16
N HIS A 113 -15.85 -0.62 -11.77
CA HIS A 113 -16.70 0.24 -12.60
C HIS A 113 -16.72 -0.13 -14.11
N GLU A 114 -16.26 -1.32 -14.48
CA GLU A 114 -16.38 -1.89 -15.84
C GLU A 114 -17.46 -2.97 -15.91
#